data_AF-A0A9W9ZUS7-F1
#
_entry.id   AF-A0A9W9ZUS7-F1
#
_cell.length_a   1.000
_cell.length_b   1.000
_cell.length_c   1.000
_cell.angle_alpha   90.00
_cell.angle_beta   90.00
_cell.angle_gamma   90.00
#
_symmetry.space_group_name_H-M   'P 1'
#
loop_
_entity.id
_entity.type
_entity.pdbx_description
1 polymer ?
#
loop_
_entity_poly.entity_id
_entity_poly.type
_entity_poly.pdbx_seq_one_letter_code
_entity_poly.pdbx_strand_id
1 'polypeptide(L)'
;MPKVEEMTWDSSYDSVLLGGAENSTISEKHETVLKEHINYHDEMKKFLERCLHIGQTEGKMAASVYFKQNKPSKPKASLGNLFEQNSQRLHQSVEEMQRFLKSKLKNQRLQEQHALNYSVTQSWEEISLQIEKHSLICNHKKKQALVPDLNLGLLLESGSQIHQREKILKSVTGTFDKWITKNTQISARHARRLRALAKTFQPFPRLAELGLTTTEVCNKLSIILKVLEIPEYKNFWSQTN
;
A
#
# COMPACT_ATOMS: atom_id res chain seq x y z
N MET A 1 -30.96 -1.93 -31.07
CA MET A 1 -30.41 -2.13 -29.71
C MET A 1 -28.94 -2.50 -29.85
N PRO A 2 -27.99 -1.70 -29.37
CA PRO A 2 -26.58 -2.01 -29.54
C PRO A 2 -26.16 -3.06 -28.50
N LYS A 3 -25.41 -4.06 -28.97
CA LYS A 3 -24.77 -5.09 -28.15
C LYS A 3 -23.74 -4.45 -27.24
N VAL A 4 -23.86 -4.68 -25.93
CA VAL A 4 -22.84 -4.34 -24.96
C VAL A 4 -21.77 -5.43 -25.03
N GLU A 5 -20.58 -5.09 -25.52
CA GLU A 5 -19.40 -5.95 -25.43
C GLU A 5 -18.99 -6.05 -23.96
N GLU A 6 -19.02 -7.27 -23.43
CA GLU A 6 -18.46 -7.60 -22.12
C GLU A 6 -16.95 -7.37 -22.13
N MET A 7 -16.54 -6.32 -21.43
CA MET A 7 -15.16 -6.01 -21.16
C MET A 7 -14.63 -7.00 -20.12
N THR A 8 -14.01 -8.08 -20.60
CA THR A 8 -13.33 -9.07 -19.76
C THR A 8 -12.15 -8.40 -19.04
N TRP A 9 -12.24 -8.35 -17.72
CA TRP A 9 -11.17 -7.85 -16.85
C TRP A 9 -10.04 -8.87 -16.82
N ASP A 10 -8.87 -8.46 -17.29
CA ASP A 10 -7.64 -9.24 -17.24
C ASP A 10 -7.18 -9.38 -15.77
N SER A 11 -7.48 -10.54 -15.19
CA SER A 11 -7.15 -10.97 -13.82
C SER A 11 -5.66 -11.32 -13.70
N SER A 12 -4.80 -10.32 -13.86
CA SER A 12 -3.35 -10.48 -13.66
C SER A 12 -2.89 -10.10 -12.24
N TYR A 13 -3.80 -9.75 -11.33
CA TYR A 13 -3.46 -9.30 -9.96
C TYR A 13 -3.90 -10.24 -8.83
N ASP A 14 -4.62 -11.33 -9.13
CA ASP A 14 -5.27 -12.16 -8.11
C ASP A 14 -4.42 -13.28 -7.48
N SER A 15 -3.15 -13.44 -7.87
CA SER A 15 -2.33 -14.56 -7.37
C SER A 15 -1.50 -14.27 -6.10
N VAL A 16 -1.55 -13.06 -5.53
CA VAL A 16 -0.66 -12.68 -4.40
C VAL A 16 -1.35 -12.75 -3.02
N LEU A 17 -2.65 -13.06 -2.91
CA LEU A 17 -3.40 -12.84 -1.66
C LEU A 17 -4.21 -14.02 -1.10
N LEU A 18 -4.03 -15.24 -1.60
CA LEU A 18 -4.82 -16.39 -1.16
C LEU A 18 -3.91 -17.55 -0.71
N GLY A 19 -3.68 -17.64 0.61
CA GLY A 19 -3.16 -18.82 1.28
C GLY A 19 -4.12 -19.23 2.41
N GLY A 20 -4.78 -20.37 2.24
CA GLY A 20 -5.80 -20.93 3.12
C GLY A 20 -5.28 -21.41 4.48
N ALA A 21 -6.23 -21.62 5.39
CA ALA A 21 -6.03 -21.98 6.79
C ALA A 21 -6.00 -23.51 6.97
N GLU A 22 -4.95 -24.02 7.62
CA GLU A 22 -4.98 -25.31 8.32
C GLU A 22 -4.13 -25.25 9.60
N ASN A 23 -4.78 -25.58 10.73
CA ASN A 23 -4.32 -26.12 12.01
C ASN A 23 -2.87 -25.87 12.47
N SER A 24 -2.74 -25.22 13.63
CA SER A 24 -1.50 -24.81 14.32
C SER A 24 -0.66 -25.97 14.88
N THR A 25 -0.06 -26.74 13.98
CA THR A 25 1.16 -27.49 14.28
C THR A 25 2.33 -26.67 13.72
N ILE A 26 3.43 -26.50 14.46
CA ILE A 26 4.65 -25.91 13.89
C ILE A 26 5.01 -26.79 12.69
N SER A 27 4.80 -26.27 11.48
CA SER A 27 5.17 -26.98 10.26
C SER A 27 6.65 -27.39 10.34
N GLU A 28 6.99 -28.58 9.85
CA GLU A 28 8.37 -29.06 9.71
C GLU A 28 9.28 -28.02 9.01
N LYS A 29 8.69 -27.23 8.11
CA LYS A 29 9.34 -26.09 7.46
C LYS A 29 9.73 -24.97 8.42
N HIS A 30 8.88 -24.65 9.41
CA HIS A 30 9.17 -23.66 10.44
C HIS A 30 10.28 -24.13 11.38
N GLU A 31 10.25 -25.40 11.77
CA GLU A 31 11.30 -25.99 12.61
C GLU A 31 12.66 -25.98 11.90
N THR A 32 12.67 -26.29 10.60
CA THR A 32 13.88 -26.25 9.78
C THR A 32 14.48 -24.85 9.71
N VAL A 33 13.66 -23.82 9.45
CA VAL A 33 14.13 -22.43 9.42
C VAL A 33 14.66 -22.00 10.80
N LEU A 34 14.00 -22.37 11.88
CA LEU A 34 14.49 -22.06 13.23
C LEU A 34 15.84 -22.73 13.50
N LYS A 35 16.01 -24.00 13.14
CA LYS A 35 17.29 -24.72 13.29
C LYS A 35 18.42 -24.10 12.47
N GLU A 36 18.15 -23.69 11.22
CA GLU A 36 19.14 -22.99 10.38
C GLU A 36 19.61 -21.68 11.02
N HIS A 37 18.67 -20.90 11.59
CA HIS A 37 19.02 -19.64 12.27
C HIS A 37 19.77 -19.87 13.57
N ILE A 38 19.37 -20.85 14.38
CA ILE A 38 20.08 -21.23 15.61
C ILE A 38 21.53 -21.63 15.27
N ASN A 39 21.70 -22.52 14.30
CA ASN A 39 23.03 -22.98 13.87
C ASN A 39 23.88 -21.81 13.35
N TYR A 40 23.32 -20.93 12.52
CA TYR A 40 24.04 -19.75 12.04
C TYR A 40 24.50 -18.84 13.18
N HIS A 41 23.66 -18.62 14.20
CA HIS A 41 24.01 -17.77 15.33
C HIS A 41 25.11 -18.41 16.20
N ASP A 42 25.09 -19.72 16.38
CA ASP A 42 26.15 -20.46 17.08
C ASP A 42 27.47 -20.43 16.30
N GLU A 43 27.42 -20.61 14.98
CA GLU A 43 28.60 -20.49 14.11
C GLU A 43 29.17 -19.07 14.12
N MET A 44 28.31 -18.05 14.05
CA MET A 44 28.73 -16.66 14.10
C MET A 44 29.39 -16.32 15.44
N LYS A 45 28.87 -16.86 16.54
CA LYS A 45 29.47 -16.70 17.88
C LYS A 45 30.90 -17.27 17.91
N LYS A 46 31.09 -18.53 17.50
CA LYS A 46 32.41 -19.17 17.43
C LYS A 46 33.36 -18.43 16.49
N PHE A 47 32.86 -17.95 15.36
CA PHE A 47 33.63 -17.16 14.41
C PHE A 47 34.12 -15.83 15.01
N LEU A 48 33.26 -15.10 15.73
CA LEU A 48 33.63 -13.85 16.38
C LEU A 48 34.64 -14.06 17.51
N GLU A 49 34.48 -15.12 18.31
CA GLU A 49 35.45 -15.51 19.35
C GLU A 49 36.84 -15.77 18.74
N ARG A 50 36.89 -16.49 17.61
CA ARG A 50 38.15 -16.77 16.90
C ARG A 50 38.74 -15.53 16.24
N CYS A 51 37.90 -14.68 15.63
CA CYS A 51 38.34 -13.42 15.05
C CYS A 51 38.94 -12.48 16.12
N LEU A 52 38.36 -12.47 17.32
CA LEU A 52 38.87 -11.71 18.46
C LEU A 52 40.24 -12.25 18.91
N HIS A 53 40.36 -13.58 19.04
CA HIS A 53 41.63 -14.21 19.40
C HIS A 53 42.75 -13.87 18.41
N ILE A 54 42.50 -14.01 17.10
CA ILE A 54 43.45 -13.62 16.04
C ILE A 54 43.82 -12.14 16.15
N GLY A 55 42.85 -11.28 16.44
CA GLY A 55 43.12 -9.85 16.65
C GLY A 55 44.04 -9.55 17.82
N GLN A 56 44.00 -10.39 18.87
CA GLN A 56 44.84 -10.28 20.06
C GLN A 56 46.24 -10.88 19.86
N THR A 57 46.36 -11.97 19.10
CA THR A 57 47.63 -12.70 18.91
C THR A 57 48.41 -12.25 17.68
N GLU A 58 47.73 -11.99 16.57
CA GLU A 58 48.33 -11.72 15.25
C GLU A 58 48.04 -10.29 14.75
N GLY A 59 47.23 -9.54 15.50
CA GLY A 59 46.96 -8.14 15.26
C GLY A 59 45.77 -7.84 14.34
N LYS A 60 45.41 -6.56 14.26
CA LYS A 60 44.16 -6.07 13.66
C LYS A 60 44.02 -6.38 12.16
N MET A 61 45.15 -6.39 11.42
CA MET A 61 45.14 -6.69 9.99
C MET A 61 44.81 -8.15 9.70
N ALA A 62 45.41 -9.09 10.44
CA ALA A 62 45.14 -10.52 10.32
C ALA A 62 43.67 -10.83 10.64
N ALA A 63 43.13 -10.24 11.71
CA ALA A 63 41.71 -10.37 12.05
C ALA A 63 40.78 -9.82 10.95
N SER A 64 41.13 -8.70 10.31
CA SER A 64 40.33 -8.13 9.22
C SER A 64 40.29 -9.03 7.98
N VAL A 65 41.42 -9.63 7.60
CA VAL A 65 41.50 -10.60 6.50
C VAL A 65 40.68 -11.84 6.83
N TYR A 66 40.87 -12.40 8.03
CA TYR A 66 40.11 -13.55 8.51
C TYR A 66 38.60 -13.28 8.49
N PHE A 67 38.18 -12.10 8.95
CA PHE A 67 36.77 -11.73 8.99
C PHE A 67 36.14 -11.70 7.60
N LYS A 68 36.86 -11.18 6.59
CA LYS A 68 36.36 -11.09 5.22
C LYS A 68 36.24 -12.47 4.55
N GLN A 69 37.16 -13.38 4.85
CA GLN A 69 37.24 -14.68 4.19
C GLN A 69 36.34 -15.75 4.82
N ASN A 70 36.16 -15.72 6.15
CA ASN A 70 35.58 -16.84 6.89
C ASN A 70 34.23 -16.52 7.54
N LYS A 71 33.63 -15.36 7.25
CA LYS A 71 32.34 -14.98 7.82
C LYS A 71 31.25 -15.96 7.40
N PRO A 72 30.51 -16.57 8.35
CA PRO A 72 29.39 -17.45 8.03
C PRO A 72 28.32 -16.73 7.20
N SER A 73 27.73 -17.48 6.27
CA SER A 73 26.66 -16.97 5.41
C SER A 73 25.34 -16.92 6.17
N LYS A 74 24.65 -15.79 6.10
CA LYS A 74 23.32 -15.65 6.70
C LYS A 74 22.33 -16.61 6.03
N PRO A 75 21.45 -17.30 6.79
CA PRO A 75 20.38 -18.09 6.21
C PRO A 75 19.55 -17.27 5.23
N LYS A 76 19.18 -17.88 4.11
CA LYS A 76 18.39 -17.22 3.05
C LYS A 76 16.93 -17.03 3.48
N ALA A 77 16.42 -17.91 4.34
CA ALA A 77 15.08 -17.79 4.89
C ALA A 77 15.00 -16.67 5.92
N SER A 78 13.95 -15.84 5.87
CA SER A 78 13.73 -14.74 6.82
C SER A 78 12.97 -15.25 8.05
N LEU A 79 13.45 -14.92 9.26
CA LEU A 79 12.70 -15.14 10.51
C LEU A 79 11.39 -14.34 10.55
N GLY A 80 11.30 -13.20 9.84
CA GLY A 80 10.09 -12.38 9.79
C GLY A 80 8.88 -13.17 9.28
N ASN A 81 9.11 -14.02 8.28
CA ASN A 81 8.05 -14.83 7.66
C ASN A 81 7.52 -15.93 8.60
N LEU A 82 8.26 -16.31 9.66
CA LEU A 82 7.82 -17.31 10.64
C LEU A 82 6.80 -16.77 11.64
N PHE A 83 6.89 -15.48 11.97
CA PHE A 83 6.05 -14.83 12.98
C PHE A 83 5.03 -13.86 12.39
N GLU A 84 5.08 -13.61 11.08
CA GLU A 84 4.04 -12.87 10.35
C GLU A 84 2.68 -13.56 10.37
N GLN A 85 2.61 -14.89 10.56
CA GLN A 85 1.34 -15.58 10.79
C GLN A 85 0.74 -15.29 12.18
N ASN A 86 1.55 -14.93 13.18
CA ASN A 86 1.11 -14.71 14.57
C ASN A 86 1.06 -13.25 14.99
N SER A 87 1.53 -12.32 14.15
CA SER A 87 1.16 -10.90 14.27
C SER A 87 -0.23 -10.72 13.68
N GLN A 88 -1.19 -11.42 14.29
CA GLN A 88 -2.60 -11.08 14.23
C GLN A 88 -2.71 -9.62 14.70
N ARG A 89 -2.69 -8.68 13.75
CA ARG A 89 -3.70 -7.62 13.76
C ARG A 89 -4.98 -8.36 14.11
N LEU A 90 -5.48 -8.19 15.35
CA LEU A 90 -6.74 -8.77 15.83
C LEU A 90 -7.63 -9.05 14.63
N HIS A 91 -7.91 -10.32 14.34
CA HIS A 91 -8.78 -10.71 13.23
C HIS A 91 -10.16 -10.15 13.54
N GLN A 92 -10.32 -8.86 13.26
CA GLN A 92 -11.57 -8.16 13.33
C GLN A 92 -12.46 -8.91 12.34
N SER A 93 -13.60 -9.39 12.79
CA SER A 93 -14.59 -10.01 11.90
C SER A 93 -15.10 -8.96 10.89
N VAL A 94 -15.72 -9.43 9.81
CA VAL A 94 -16.33 -8.54 8.81
C VAL A 94 -17.41 -7.68 9.47
N GLU A 95 -18.17 -8.24 10.40
CA GLU A 95 -19.23 -7.58 11.17
C GLU A 95 -18.67 -6.52 12.13
N GLU A 96 -17.56 -6.82 12.80
CA GLU A 96 -16.87 -5.84 13.65
C GLU A 96 -16.27 -4.72 12.83
N MET A 97 -15.74 -5.00 11.64
CA MET A 97 -15.24 -3.98 10.73
C MET A 97 -16.39 -3.09 10.26
N GLN A 98 -17.53 -3.66 9.89
CA GLN A 98 -18.71 -2.90 9.50
C GLN A 98 -19.21 -1.98 10.62
N ARG A 99 -19.29 -2.50 11.86
CA ARG A 99 -19.65 -1.69 13.05
C ARG A 99 -18.63 -0.58 13.29
N PHE A 100 -17.35 -0.88 13.14
CA PHE A 100 -16.28 0.10 13.27
C PHE A 100 -16.36 1.21 12.20
N LEU A 101 -16.54 0.86 10.92
CA LEU A 101 -16.66 1.86 9.85
C LEU A 101 -17.87 2.76 10.09
N LYS A 102 -19.03 2.18 10.44
CA LYS A 102 -20.23 2.96 10.79
C LYS A 102 -19.99 3.92 11.95
N SER A 103 -19.27 3.50 13.00
CA SER A 103 -18.96 4.39 14.14
C SER A 103 -17.97 5.50 13.80
N LYS A 104 -17.27 5.39 12.66
CA LYS A 104 -16.34 6.41 12.14
C LYS A 104 -16.98 7.37 11.15
N LEU A 105 -18.26 7.19 10.80
CA LEU A 105 -19.00 8.22 10.08
C LEU A 105 -19.07 9.47 10.95
N LYS A 106 -18.59 10.59 10.41
CA LYS A 106 -18.77 11.89 11.07
C LYS A 106 -20.24 12.25 10.98
N ASN A 107 -20.87 12.61 12.10
CA ASN A 107 -22.19 13.23 12.09
C ASN A 107 -22.11 14.51 11.26
N GLN A 108 -22.60 14.46 10.02
CA GLN A 108 -22.51 15.52 9.04
C GLN A 108 -23.34 16.73 9.49
N ARG A 109 -22.67 17.75 10.02
CA ARG A 109 -23.06 19.14 9.75
C ARG A 109 -21.92 19.75 8.95
N LEU A 110 -22.19 20.04 7.67
CA LEU A 110 -21.38 20.85 6.77
C LEU A 110 -20.02 20.26 6.36
N GLN A 111 -20.04 19.26 5.49
CA GLN A 111 -19.01 19.21 4.45
C GLN A 111 -19.74 19.05 3.12
N GLU A 112 -19.86 20.16 2.40
CA GLU A 112 -20.19 20.15 0.97
C GLU A 112 -19.13 19.30 0.28
N GLN A 113 -19.46 18.03 0.02
CA GLN A 113 -18.76 17.27 -0.99
C GLN A 113 -19.10 17.93 -2.31
N HIS A 114 -18.27 18.88 -2.74
CA HIS A 114 -18.25 19.19 -4.16
C HIS A 114 -17.80 17.91 -4.85
N ALA A 115 -18.76 17.20 -5.45
CA ALA A 115 -18.44 16.18 -6.44
C ALA A 115 -17.56 16.88 -7.47
N LEU A 116 -16.27 16.60 -7.42
CA LEU A 116 -15.34 17.18 -8.35
C LEU A 116 -15.61 16.52 -9.70
N ASN A 117 -16.46 17.17 -10.50
CA ASN A 117 -16.76 16.78 -11.86
C ASN A 117 -15.55 17.10 -12.73
N TYR A 118 -14.53 16.23 -12.67
CA TYR A 118 -13.39 16.29 -13.57
C TYR A 118 -13.83 15.77 -14.93
N SER A 119 -14.11 16.69 -15.85
CA SER A 119 -14.47 16.34 -17.22
C SER A 119 -13.27 15.74 -17.95
N VAL A 120 -13.50 14.63 -18.66
CA VAL A 120 -12.55 13.95 -19.57
C VAL A 120 -12.08 14.88 -20.72
N THR A 121 -12.75 16.02 -20.91
CA THR A 121 -12.42 17.02 -21.93
C THR A 121 -11.32 18.00 -21.53
N GLN A 122 -10.80 17.95 -20.30
CA GLN A 122 -9.74 18.87 -19.85
C GLN A 122 -8.43 18.66 -20.61
N SER A 123 -7.68 19.75 -20.80
CA SER A 123 -6.33 19.69 -21.37
C SER A 123 -5.32 19.20 -20.31
N TRP A 124 -4.13 18.79 -20.75
CA TRP A 124 -3.06 18.40 -19.82
C TRP A 124 -2.61 19.56 -18.93
N GLU A 125 -2.51 20.76 -19.48
CA GLU A 125 -2.13 21.97 -18.77
C GLU A 125 -3.11 22.26 -17.63
N GLU A 126 -4.42 22.20 -17.90
CA GLU A 126 -5.45 22.44 -16.90
C GLU A 126 -5.38 21.44 -15.74
N ILE A 127 -5.31 20.15 -16.05
CA ILE A 127 -5.32 19.13 -14.99
C ILE A 127 -4.00 19.09 -14.22
N SER A 128 -2.87 19.35 -14.88
CA SER A 128 -1.57 19.46 -14.23
C SER A 128 -1.55 20.57 -13.18
N LEU A 129 -2.09 21.74 -13.50
CA LEU A 129 -2.18 22.88 -12.59
C LEU A 129 -3.14 22.61 -11.42
N GLN A 130 -4.23 21.89 -11.66
CA GLN A 130 -5.12 21.43 -10.60
C GLN A 130 -4.44 20.43 -9.66
N ILE A 131 -3.70 19.46 -10.19
CA ILE A 131 -2.94 18.49 -9.39
C ILE A 131 -1.92 19.20 -8.51
N GLU A 132 -1.14 20.13 -9.08
CA GLU A 132 -0.16 20.92 -8.33
C GLU A 132 -0.84 21.69 -7.19
N LYS A 133 -1.89 22.45 -7.49
CA LYS A 133 -2.64 23.24 -6.50
C LYS A 133 -3.21 22.36 -5.38
N HIS A 134 -3.83 21.23 -5.73
CA HIS A 134 -4.42 20.32 -4.74
C HIS A 134 -3.34 19.65 -3.87
N SER A 135 -2.21 19.26 -4.47
CA SER A 135 -1.09 18.65 -3.73
C SER A 135 -0.54 19.58 -2.65
N LEU A 136 -0.44 20.89 -2.93
CA LEU A 136 -0.01 21.90 -1.96
C LEU A 136 -1.01 22.01 -0.80
N ILE A 137 -2.32 22.06 -1.11
CA ILE A 137 -3.37 22.15 -0.09
C ILE A 137 -3.33 20.93 0.84
N CYS A 138 -3.19 19.72 0.30
CA CYS A 138 -3.10 18.50 1.09
C CYS A 138 -1.85 18.49 1.99
N ASN A 139 -0.72 19.00 1.51
CA ASN A 139 0.51 19.08 2.32
C ASN A 139 0.43 20.09 3.47
N HIS A 140 -0.24 21.23 3.27
CA HIS A 140 -0.38 22.25 4.30
C HIS A 140 -1.35 21.84 5.41
N LYS A 141 -2.39 21.05 5.09
CA LYS A 141 -3.36 20.55 6.07
C LYS A 141 -2.85 19.24 6.69
N LYS A 142 -1.89 19.35 7.62
CA LYS A 142 -1.27 18.21 8.36
C LYS A 142 -2.24 17.26 9.10
N LYS A 143 -3.55 17.54 9.14
CA LYS A 143 -4.58 16.59 9.57
C LYS A 143 -5.10 15.85 8.33
N GLN A 144 -4.50 14.69 8.06
CA GLN A 144 -4.77 13.77 6.94
C GLN A 144 -6.22 13.26 6.95
N ALA A 145 -7.16 14.07 6.49
CA ALA A 145 -8.53 13.62 6.26
C ALA A 145 -8.58 12.77 4.98
N LEU A 146 -9.34 11.67 5.02
CA LEU A 146 -9.51 10.77 3.87
C LEU A 146 -10.05 11.49 2.63
N VAL A 147 -11.03 12.39 2.77
CA VAL A 147 -11.68 13.07 1.63
C VAL A 147 -10.67 13.82 0.74
N PRO A 148 -9.84 14.76 1.23
CA PRO A 148 -8.81 15.42 0.41
C PRO A 148 -7.89 14.45 -0.33
N ASP A 149 -7.49 13.35 0.32
CA ASP A 149 -6.60 12.36 -0.25
C ASP A 149 -7.28 11.53 -1.36
N LEU A 150 -8.57 11.19 -1.18
CA LEU A 150 -9.36 10.55 -2.23
C LEU A 150 -9.60 11.48 -3.42
N ASN A 151 -9.90 12.75 -3.18
CA ASN A 151 -10.07 13.76 -4.23
C ASN A 151 -8.79 13.96 -5.03
N LEU A 152 -7.64 14.04 -4.35
CA LEU A 152 -6.34 14.06 -4.98
C LEU A 152 -6.08 12.76 -5.75
N GLY A 153 -6.48 11.60 -5.21
CA GLY A 153 -6.40 10.32 -5.92
C GLY A 153 -7.19 10.29 -7.23
N LEU A 154 -8.41 10.84 -7.25
CA LEU A 154 -9.23 10.98 -8.46
C LEU A 154 -8.57 11.91 -9.48
N LEU A 155 -8.05 13.07 -9.04
CA LEU A 155 -7.28 14.00 -9.88
C LEU A 155 -6.08 13.32 -10.53
N LEU A 156 -5.32 12.56 -9.74
CA LEU A 156 -4.13 11.85 -10.22
C LEU A 156 -4.50 10.78 -11.24
N GLU A 157 -5.64 10.11 -11.07
CA GLU A 157 -6.12 9.10 -12.01
C GLU A 157 -6.50 9.74 -13.35
N SER A 158 -7.33 10.79 -13.32
CA SER A 158 -7.69 11.55 -14.52
C SER A 158 -6.44 12.15 -15.20
N GLY A 159 -5.52 12.72 -14.42
CA GLY A 159 -4.26 13.27 -14.94
C GLY A 159 -3.38 12.21 -15.59
N SER A 160 -3.32 11.00 -15.02
CA SER A 160 -2.57 9.89 -15.62
C SER A 160 -3.16 9.47 -16.97
N GLN A 161 -4.49 9.44 -17.09
CA GLN A 161 -5.18 9.09 -18.34
C GLN A 161 -4.96 10.17 -19.41
N ILE A 162 -5.11 11.44 -19.06
CA ILE A 162 -4.86 12.58 -19.97
C ILE A 162 -3.39 12.60 -20.41
N HIS A 163 -2.44 12.46 -19.47
CA HIS A 163 -1.01 12.37 -19.81
C HIS A 163 -0.74 11.22 -20.79
N GLN A 164 -1.37 10.06 -20.60
CA GLN A 164 -1.18 8.92 -21.52
C GLN A 164 -1.71 9.24 -22.91
N ARG A 165 -2.88 9.86 -23.03
CA ARG A 165 -3.45 10.32 -24.31
C ARG A 165 -2.52 11.32 -25.00
N GLU A 166 -2.10 12.36 -24.29
CA GLU A 166 -1.20 13.39 -24.82
C GLU A 166 0.18 12.84 -25.23
N LYS A 167 0.69 11.86 -24.48
CA LYS A 167 1.93 11.15 -24.86
C LYS A 167 1.78 10.40 -26.19
N ILE A 168 0.63 9.77 -26.44
CA ILE A 168 0.35 9.11 -27.73
C ILE A 168 0.28 10.14 -28.86
N LEU A 169 -0.29 11.32 -28.58
CA LEU A 169 -0.33 12.46 -29.51
C LEU A 169 1.01 13.19 -29.67
N LYS A 170 2.05 12.76 -28.94
CA LYS A 170 3.39 13.37 -28.91
C LYS A 170 3.41 14.82 -28.42
N SER A 171 2.38 15.29 -27.73
CA SER A 171 2.31 16.63 -27.12
C SER A 171 3.06 16.69 -25.78
N VAL A 172 3.21 15.54 -25.10
CA VAL A 172 3.93 15.43 -23.81
C VAL A 172 5.00 14.33 -23.87
N THR A 173 6.13 14.55 -23.20
CA THR A 173 7.24 13.58 -23.10
C THR A 173 7.43 13.04 -21.69
N GLY A 174 8.12 11.90 -21.57
CA GLY A 174 8.42 11.29 -20.28
C GLY A 174 7.31 10.38 -19.74
N THR A 175 7.19 10.32 -18.41
CA THR A 175 6.24 9.45 -17.70
C THR A 175 5.53 10.27 -16.63
N PHE A 176 4.25 10.01 -16.44
CA PHE A 176 3.44 10.68 -15.42
C PHE A 176 4.07 10.60 -14.03
N ASP A 177 4.60 9.44 -13.63
CA ASP A 177 5.27 9.27 -12.32
C ASP A 177 6.48 10.21 -12.14
N LYS A 178 7.30 10.39 -13.18
CA LYS A 178 8.42 11.36 -13.17
C LYS A 178 7.91 12.80 -13.08
N TRP A 179 6.87 13.12 -13.85
CA TRP A 179 6.25 14.45 -13.82
C TRP A 179 5.73 14.77 -12.41
N ILE A 180 5.02 13.84 -11.79
CA ILE A 180 4.50 13.98 -10.42
C ILE A 180 5.62 14.26 -9.43
N THR A 181 6.69 13.45 -9.44
CA THR A 181 7.80 13.65 -8.49
C THR A 181 8.59 14.94 -8.70
N LYS A 182 8.56 15.49 -9.91
CA LYS A 182 9.29 16.73 -10.26
C LYS A 182 8.49 17.97 -9.92
N ASN A 183 7.18 17.96 -10.18
CA ASN A 183 6.32 19.14 -10.07
C ASN A 183 5.47 19.16 -8.80
N THR A 184 5.42 18.06 -8.07
CA THR A 184 4.72 17.97 -6.77
C THR A 184 5.66 17.41 -5.71
N GLN A 185 5.32 17.60 -4.43
CA GLN A 185 6.04 16.98 -3.31
C GLN A 185 5.56 15.54 -3.01
N ILE A 186 4.84 14.90 -3.95
CA ILE A 186 4.28 13.56 -3.77
C ILE A 186 5.21 12.53 -4.43
N SER A 187 5.56 11.49 -3.69
CA SER A 187 6.30 10.35 -4.27
C SER A 187 5.42 9.55 -5.25
N ALA A 188 6.01 9.01 -6.31
CA ALA A 188 5.29 8.16 -7.28
C ALA A 188 4.57 6.97 -6.61
N ARG A 189 5.18 6.36 -5.59
CA ARG A 189 4.55 5.29 -4.79
C ARG A 189 3.29 5.79 -4.10
N HIS A 190 3.34 6.96 -3.46
CA HIS A 190 2.17 7.51 -2.78
C HIS A 190 1.08 7.90 -3.75
N ALA A 191 1.41 8.51 -4.89
CA ALA A 191 0.47 8.87 -5.94
C ALA A 191 -0.27 7.64 -6.49
N ARG A 192 0.44 6.55 -6.81
CA ARG A 192 -0.17 5.28 -7.22
C ARG A 192 -1.12 4.72 -6.17
N ARG A 193 -0.74 4.78 -4.89
CA ARG A 193 -1.59 4.34 -3.78
C ARG A 193 -2.89 5.16 -3.69
N LEU A 194 -2.80 6.49 -3.82
CA LEU A 194 -3.97 7.36 -3.79
C LEU A 194 -4.92 7.08 -4.95
N ARG A 195 -4.39 6.91 -6.17
CA ARG A 195 -5.19 6.53 -7.36
C ARG A 195 -5.95 5.22 -7.15
N ALA A 196 -5.26 4.18 -6.71
CA ALA A 196 -5.86 2.88 -6.45
C ALA A 196 -6.97 2.96 -5.39
N LEU A 197 -6.72 3.69 -4.30
CA LEU A 197 -7.69 3.86 -3.23
C LEU A 197 -8.92 4.65 -3.71
N ALA A 198 -8.71 5.75 -4.42
CA ALA A 198 -9.78 6.58 -4.98
C ALA A 198 -10.67 5.79 -5.94
N LYS A 199 -10.07 5.04 -6.87
CA LYS A 199 -10.81 4.16 -7.80
C LYS A 199 -11.65 3.12 -7.06
N THR A 200 -11.08 2.53 -5.99
CA THR A 200 -11.77 1.52 -5.17
C THR A 200 -12.95 2.12 -4.40
N PHE A 201 -12.81 3.36 -3.92
CA PHE A 201 -13.80 4.02 -3.06
C PHE A 201 -14.84 4.82 -3.86
N GLN A 202 -14.59 5.07 -5.15
CA GLN A 202 -15.49 5.82 -6.03
C GLN A 202 -16.94 5.28 -6.05
N PRO A 203 -17.20 3.95 -6.06
CA PRO A 203 -18.58 3.42 -6.00
C PRO A 203 -19.23 3.51 -4.61
N PHE A 204 -18.50 4.00 -3.61
CA PHE A 204 -18.86 3.96 -2.20
C PHE A 204 -18.68 5.35 -1.53
N PRO A 205 -19.47 6.36 -1.94
CA PRO A 205 -19.26 7.75 -1.51
C PRO A 205 -19.28 7.93 0.02
N ARG A 206 -20.09 7.15 0.75
CA ARG A 206 -20.10 7.19 2.22
C ARG A 206 -18.80 6.77 2.88
N LEU A 207 -17.99 5.92 2.23
CA LEU A 207 -16.67 5.59 2.76
C LEU A 207 -15.72 6.78 2.72
N ALA A 208 -15.91 7.74 1.82
CA ALA A 208 -15.11 8.95 1.81
C ALA A 208 -15.36 9.80 3.06
N GLU A 209 -16.57 9.75 3.62
CA GLU A 209 -17.00 10.53 4.80
C GLU A 209 -16.42 10.05 6.13
N LEU A 210 -15.70 8.93 6.12
CA LEU A 210 -15.09 8.38 7.31
C LEU A 210 -14.13 9.39 7.94
N GLY A 211 -14.22 9.53 9.26
CA GLY A 211 -13.28 10.29 10.07
C GLY A 211 -11.93 9.58 10.27
N LEU A 212 -11.47 8.84 9.26
CA LEU A 212 -10.23 8.10 9.26
C LEU A 212 -9.17 8.83 8.41
N THR A 213 -7.92 8.51 8.68
CA THR A 213 -6.78 8.87 7.83
C THR A 213 -6.62 7.85 6.70
N THR A 214 -6.01 8.27 5.60
CA THR A 214 -5.65 7.37 4.49
C THR A 214 -4.78 6.21 4.93
N THR A 215 -3.87 6.43 5.89
CA THR A 215 -3.02 5.38 6.44
C THR A 215 -3.83 4.32 7.19
N GLU A 216 -4.79 4.73 8.03
CA GLU A 216 -5.68 3.80 8.72
C GLU A 216 -6.54 2.98 7.76
N VAL A 217 -7.07 3.63 6.73
CA VAL A 217 -7.84 2.96 5.67
C VAL A 217 -6.97 1.94 4.94
N CYS A 218 -5.77 2.33 4.49
CA CYS A 218 -4.84 1.41 3.82
C CYS A 218 -4.48 0.21 4.70
N ASN A 219 -4.29 0.42 6.00
CA ASN A 219 -3.99 -0.68 6.94
C ASN A 219 -5.15 -1.68 7.09
N LYS A 220 -6.40 -1.25 6.81
CA LYS A 220 -7.60 -2.07 6.94
C LYS A 220 -8.22 -2.43 5.58
N LEU A 221 -7.57 -2.08 4.47
CA LEU A 221 -8.17 -2.14 3.13
C LEU A 221 -8.67 -3.55 2.76
N SER A 222 -7.90 -4.59 3.05
CA SER A 222 -8.28 -5.97 2.69
C SER A 222 -9.59 -6.41 3.34
N ILE A 223 -9.82 -6.05 4.60
CA ILE A 223 -11.07 -6.39 5.29
C ILE A 223 -12.20 -5.42 4.95
N ILE A 224 -11.90 -4.15 4.67
CA ILE A 224 -12.90 -3.21 4.12
C ILE A 224 -13.44 -3.76 2.80
N LEU A 225 -12.59 -4.31 1.92
CA LEU A 225 -13.03 -4.93 0.67
C LEU A 225 -13.96 -6.12 0.92
N LYS A 226 -13.64 -7.01 1.88
CA LYS A 226 -14.53 -8.10 2.29
C LYS A 226 -15.88 -7.63 2.82
N VAL A 227 -15.91 -6.51 3.55
CA VAL A 227 -17.19 -5.88 3.98
C VAL A 227 -18.01 -5.46 2.76
N LEU A 228 -17.38 -4.95 1.70
CA LEU A 228 -18.05 -4.47 0.49
C LEU A 228 -18.46 -5.58 -0.48
N GLU A 229 -18.02 -6.81 -0.27
CA GLU A 229 -18.49 -8.00 -1.00
C GLU A 229 -19.90 -8.42 -0.53
N ILE A 230 -20.25 -8.12 0.73
CA ILE A 230 -21.57 -8.43 1.29
C ILE A 230 -22.61 -7.46 0.71
N PRO A 231 -23.66 -7.94 -0.01
CA PRO A 231 -24.60 -7.07 -0.71
C PRO A 231 -25.28 -6.00 0.16
N GLU A 232 -25.68 -6.39 1.37
CA GLU A 232 -26.33 -5.46 2.33
C GLU A 232 -25.43 -4.29 2.72
N TYR A 233 -24.16 -4.58 2.98
CA TYR A 233 -23.18 -3.56 3.37
C TYR A 233 -22.75 -2.73 2.17
N LYS A 234 -22.52 -3.38 1.03
CA LYS A 234 -22.25 -2.71 -0.25
C LYS A 234 -23.31 -1.66 -0.56
N ASN A 235 -24.59 -2.03 -0.50
CA ASN A 235 -25.71 -1.13 -0.74
C ASN A 235 -25.72 0.06 0.24
N PHE A 236 -25.46 -0.19 1.52
CA PHE A 236 -25.37 0.89 2.51
C PHE A 236 -24.26 1.90 2.18
N TRP A 237 -23.08 1.43 1.73
CA TRP A 237 -21.93 2.27 1.43
C TRP A 237 -22.01 2.98 0.07
N SER A 238 -22.79 2.43 -0.87
CA SER A 238 -23.03 3.02 -2.20
C SER A 238 -24.07 4.13 -2.24
N GLN A 239 -24.88 4.30 -1.18
CA GLN A 239 -25.84 5.39 -1.09
C GLN A 239 -25.14 6.75 -1.00
N THR A 240 -25.62 7.74 -1.75
CA THR A 240 -25.34 9.16 -1.52
C THR A 240 -26.23 9.65 -0.38
N ASN A 241 -25.69 10.46 0.53
CA ASN A 241 -26.51 11.18 1.51
C ASN A 241 -27.33 12.29 0.85
#